data_AF-A0A7M3W449-F1
#
_entry.id   AF-A0A7M3W449-F1
#
_cell.length_a   1.000
_cell.length_b   1.000
_cell.length_c   1.000
_cell.angle_alpha   90.00
_cell.angle_beta   90.00
_cell.angle_gamma   90.00
#
_symmetry.space_group_name_H-M   'P 1'
#
loop_
_entity.id
_entity.type
_entity.pdbx_description
1 polymer ?
#
loop_
_entity_poly.entity_id
_entity_poly.type
_entity_poly.pdbx_seq_one_letter_code
_entity_poly.pdbx_strand_id
1 'polypeptide(L)'
;MDAMDEPLTLDELFDDSFQFGTVQEIRRGRMYKRMMGVARAAERASHLVMNIVEQNENRMQLDENGQLIIVGNLGIYRVDLGSFMAKFANPFDYNSFDVVEVHPKSGLVKEPKTACVQVQPQKDMPAYDLFAGYILGLLNDEVTWLQESLSPLRRTLFQIYGLTRSPLSPSMEQHFADTVNGSFDFKKDRFVFSGTNGWKWRLHFGQPLAKGFKIEYQKPRQ
;
A
#
# COMPACT_ATOMS: atom_id res chain seq x y z
N MET A 1 9.05 -39.14 38.40
CA MET A 1 9.44 -39.34 37.00
C MET A 1 9.08 -38.08 36.26
N ASP A 2 10.10 -37.22 36.15
CA ASP A 2 10.36 -36.17 35.17
C ASP A 2 9.22 -35.23 34.74
N ALA A 3 9.12 -34.10 35.45
CA ALA A 3 8.83 -32.84 34.78
C ALA A 3 10.20 -32.25 34.38
N MET A 4 10.56 -32.40 33.10
CA MET A 4 11.77 -31.80 32.56
C MET A 4 11.67 -30.27 32.63
N ASP A 5 12.61 -29.67 33.37
CA ASP A 5 12.90 -28.24 33.30
C ASP A 5 13.26 -27.87 31.86
N GLU A 6 12.44 -27.04 31.22
CA GLU A 6 12.85 -26.37 29.99
C GLU A 6 14.06 -25.48 30.30
N PRO A 7 15.15 -25.55 29.52
CA PRO A 7 16.35 -24.76 29.79
C PRO A 7 16.03 -23.28 29.57
N LEU A 8 16.20 -22.49 30.65
CA LEU A 8 16.18 -21.03 30.62
C LEU A 8 17.14 -20.52 29.54
N THR A 9 16.64 -19.61 28.71
CA THR A 9 17.45 -19.00 27.66
C THR A 9 18.49 -18.05 28.27
N LEU A 10 19.65 -17.88 27.62
CA LEU A 10 20.74 -17.03 28.13
C LEU A 10 20.28 -15.58 28.39
N ASP A 11 19.26 -15.08 27.67
CA ASP A 11 18.68 -13.76 27.90
C ASP A 11 17.89 -13.65 29.23
N GLU A 12 17.42 -14.77 29.80
CA GLU A 12 16.77 -14.80 31.11
C GLU A 12 17.77 -14.83 32.28
N LEU A 13 19.05 -15.12 32.01
CA LEU A 13 20.13 -15.23 33.01
C LEU A 13 20.83 -13.88 33.32
N PHE A 14 20.67 -12.86 32.48
CA PHE A 14 21.39 -11.59 32.60
C PHE A 14 20.49 -10.34 32.74
N ASP A 15 19.17 -10.49 32.92
CA ASP A 15 18.29 -9.38 33.30
C ASP A 15 18.31 -9.22 34.83
N ASP A 16 19.36 -8.55 35.30
CA ASP A 16 19.85 -8.44 36.67
C ASP A 16 18.94 -7.61 37.61
N SER A 17 17.69 -8.05 37.74
CA SER A 17 16.83 -7.69 38.87
C SER A 17 16.30 -8.97 39.48
N PHE A 18 16.92 -9.40 40.59
CA PHE A 18 16.35 -10.42 41.47
C PHE A 18 14.95 -9.98 41.90
N GLN A 19 13.91 -10.38 41.17
CA GLN A 19 12.53 -10.15 41.53
C GLN A 19 12.17 -11.10 42.67
N PHE A 20 12.42 -10.67 43.90
CA PHE A 20 11.89 -11.33 45.09
C PHE A 20 10.35 -11.25 45.03
N GLY A 21 9.70 -12.40 44.92
CA GLY A 21 8.25 -12.52 44.87
C GLY A 21 7.79 -13.95 44.64
N THR A 22 6.51 -14.21 44.89
CA THR A 22 5.84 -15.47 44.53
C THR A 22 5.92 -15.72 43.02
N VAL A 23 5.80 -16.98 42.59
CA VAL A 23 5.75 -17.35 41.15
C VAL A 23 4.71 -16.53 40.38
N GLN A 24 3.59 -16.16 41.02
CA GLN A 24 2.55 -15.32 40.43
C GLN A 24 2.97 -13.84 40.31
N GLU A 25 3.79 -13.31 41.22
CA GLU A 25 4.35 -11.95 41.09
C GLU A 25 5.30 -11.85 39.91
N ILE A 26 6.18 -12.83 39.74
CA ILE A 26 7.10 -12.89 38.60
C ILE A 26 6.33 -13.00 37.29
N ARG A 27 5.29 -13.86 37.22
CA ARG A 27 4.44 -13.99 36.03
C ARG A 27 3.67 -12.70 35.70
N ARG A 28 3.13 -12.00 36.71
CA ARG A 28 2.49 -10.68 36.54
C ARG A 28 3.49 -9.63 36.06
N GLY A 29 4.70 -9.61 36.62
CA GLY A 29 5.78 -8.72 36.17
C GLY A 29 6.16 -8.95 34.71
N ARG A 30 6.29 -10.22 34.30
CA ARG A 30 6.56 -10.60 32.90
C ARG A 30 5.41 -10.18 31.97
N MET A 31 4.16 -10.38 32.38
CA MET A 31 2.98 -9.93 31.63
C MET A 31 2.99 -8.41 31.45
N TYR A 32 3.20 -7.65 32.53
CA TYR A 32 3.28 -6.19 32.49
C TYR A 32 4.44 -5.71 31.59
N LYS A 33 5.63 -6.31 31.71
CA LYS A 33 6.79 -5.99 30.85
C LYS A 33 6.47 -6.22 29.38
N ARG A 34 5.75 -7.29 29.03
CA ARG A 34 5.27 -7.55 27.65
C ARG A 34 4.30 -6.48 27.18
N MET A 35 3.30 -6.11 27.99
CA MET A 35 2.35 -5.03 27.65
C MET A 35 3.07 -3.70 27.42
N MET A 36 4.01 -3.33 28.29
CA MET A 36 4.83 -2.12 28.13
C MET A 36 5.75 -2.20 26.91
N GLY A 37 6.26 -3.38 26.58
CA GLY A 37 7.05 -3.61 25.36
C GLY A 37 6.27 -3.25 24.10
N VAL A 38 4.99 -3.64 24.03
CA VAL A 38 4.09 -3.30 22.91
C VAL A 38 3.87 -1.79 22.82
N ALA A 39 3.59 -1.12 23.95
CA ALA A 39 3.39 0.33 23.98
C ALA A 39 4.64 1.11 23.50
N ARG A 40 5.83 0.70 23.95
CA ARG A 40 7.10 1.31 23.50
C ARG A 40 7.40 1.03 22.02
N ALA A 41 7.00 -0.13 21.50
CA ALA A 41 7.13 -0.41 20.07
C ALA A 41 6.24 0.52 19.24
N ALA A 42 5.01 0.76 19.71
CA ALA A 42 4.10 1.73 19.12
C ALA A 42 4.70 3.16 19.14
N GLU A 43 5.28 3.60 20.25
CA GLU A 43 5.97 4.90 20.36
C GLU A 43 7.14 5.04 19.37
N ARG A 44 8.00 4.01 19.24
CA ARG A 44 9.09 4.05 18.25
C ARG A 44 8.57 4.15 16.81
N ALA A 45 7.51 3.43 16.52
CA ALA A 45 6.92 3.40 15.19
C ALA A 45 6.20 4.72 14.84
N SER A 46 5.62 5.43 15.82
CA SER A 46 5.09 6.79 15.57
C SER A 46 6.22 7.79 15.25
N HIS A 47 7.36 7.70 15.92
CA HIS A 47 8.55 8.50 15.55
C HIS A 47 9.04 8.19 14.13
N LEU A 48 9.04 6.92 13.71
CA LEU A 48 9.39 6.55 12.34
C LEU A 48 8.46 7.21 11.32
N VAL A 49 7.14 7.15 11.56
CA VAL A 49 6.14 7.78 10.69
C VAL A 49 6.37 9.29 10.59
N MET A 50 6.59 9.97 11.72
CA MET A 50 6.87 11.39 11.73
C MET A 50 8.15 11.73 10.95
N ASN A 51 9.22 10.97 11.15
CA ASN A 51 10.46 11.15 10.40
C ASN A 51 10.24 10.98 8.89
N ILE A 52 9.40 10.03 8.46
CA ILE A 52 9.06 9.85 7.03
C ILE A 52 8.34 11.07 6.49
N VAL A 53 7.36 11.61 7.22
CA VAL A 53 6.62 12.81 6.80
C VAL A 53 7.54 14.01 6.72
N GLU A 54 8.37 14.25 7.73
CA GLU A 54 9.33 15.36 7.78
C GLU A 54 10.38 15.29 6.67
N GLN A 55 10.95 14.10 6.42
CA GLN A 55 11.93 13.90 5.33
C GLN A 55 11.32 14.08 3.93
N ASN A 56 9.99 14.00 3.81
CA ASN A 56 9.27 14.12 2.55
C ASN A 56 8.30 15.31 2.55
N GLU A 57 8.58 16.39 3.28
CA GLU A 57 7.69 17.56 3.46
C GLU A 57 7.23 18.20 2.13
N ASN A 58 8.05 18.11 1.09
CA ASN A 58 7.71 18.58 -0.26
C ASN A 58 6.63 17.72 -0.97
N ARG A 59 6.39 16.51 -0.48
CA ARG A 59 5.46 15.53 -1.04
C ARG A 59 4.45 15.02 -0.02
N MET A 60 4.60 15.30 1.26
CA MET A 60 3.70 14.89 2.34
C MET A 60 3.35 16.09 3.20
N GLN A 61 2.09 16.46 3.25
CA GLN A 61 1.61 17.63 4.00
C GLN A 61 0.26 17.33 4.64
N LEU A 62 0.00 17.92 5.81
CA LEU A 62 -1.33 17.90 6.42
C LEU A 62 -2.18 19.02 5.85
N ASP A 63 -3.44 18.73 5.52
CA ASP A 63 -4.42 19.75 5.17
C ASP A 63 -5.08 20.37 6.41
N GLU A 64 -5.96 21.35 6.19
CA GLU A 64 -6.66 22.08 7.25
C GLU A 64 -7.52 21.18 8.14
N ASN A 65 -7.92 20.00 7.65
CA ASN A 65 -8.71 19.02 8.39
C ASN A 65 -7.83 17.97 9.10
N GLY A 66 -6.49 18.11 9.03
CA GLY A 66 -5.55 17.13 9.58
C GLY A 66 -5.44 15.85 8.75
N GLN A 67 -5.87 15.85 7.49
CA GLN A 67 -5.71 14.71 6.58
C GLN A 67 -4.34 14.78 5.91
N LEU A 68 -3.68 13.64 5.75
CA LEU A 68 -2.37 13.57 5.12
C LEU A 68 -2.51 13.53 3.60
N ILE A 69 -2.01 14.56 2.94
CA ILE A 69 -1.84 14.62 1.50
C ILE A 69 -0.48 14.03 1.13
N ILE A 70 -0.48 13.02 0.29
CA ILE A 70 0.71 12.36 -0.24
C ILE A 70 0.76 12.55 -1.75
N VAL A 71 1.81 13.18 -2.24
CA VAL A 71 2.07 13.40 -3.66
C VAL A 71 2.93 12.25 -4.18
N GLY A 72 2.29 11.18 -4.65
CA GLY A 72 2.93 10.06 -5.36
C GLY A 72 3.44 10.46 -6.75
N ASN A 73 4.01 9.54 -7.52
CA ASN A 73 4.43 9.77 -8.90
C ASN A 73 3.24 9.65 -9.88
N LEU A 74 2.30 8.73 -9.60
CA LEU A 74 1.12 8.48 -10.43
C LEU A 74 -0.09 9.31 -10.01
N GLY A 75 -0.25 9.62 -8.72
CA GLY A 75 -1.42 10.35 -8.22
C GLY A 75 -1.12 11.24 -7.02
N ILE A 76 -2.16 11.93 -6.56
CA ILE A 76 -2.18 12.59 -5.25
C ILE A 76 -3.19 11.85 -4.39
N TYR A 77 -2.80 11.54 -3.16
CA TYR A 77 -3.58 10.75 -2.23
C TYR A 77 -3.92 11.60 -1.01
N ARG A 78 -5.17 11.53 -0.54
CA ARG A 78 -5.55 12.10 0.75
C ARG A 78 -6.00 10.98 1.67
N VAL A 79 -5.35 10.91 2.83
CA VAL A 79 -5.50 9.86 3.83
C VAL A 79 -6.11 10.45 5.09
N ASP A 80 -7.20 9.86 5.55
CA ASP A 80 -7.77 10.18 6.85
C ASP A 80 -6.99 9.47 7.97
N LEU A 81 -6.08 10.22 8.59
CA LEU A 81 -5.27 9.74 9.69
C LEU A 81 -6.10 9.37 10.92
N GLY A 82 -7.15 10.14 11.23
CA GLY A 82 -7.99 9.89 12.40
C GLY A 82 -8.68 8.53 12.29
N SER A 83 -9.28 8.26 11.13
CA SER A 83 -9.89 6.96 10.83
C SER A 83 -8.88 5.82 10.81
N PHE A 84 -7.63 6.06 10.36
CA PHE A 84 -6.55 5.08 10.41
C PHE A 84 -6.15 4.75 11.85
N MET A 85 -5.96 5.77 12.70
CA MET A 85 -5.48 5.61 14.07
C MET A 85 -6.52 5.02 15.02
N ALA A 86 -7.81 5.30 14.78
CA ALA A 86 -8.91 4.75 15.58
C ALA A 86 -8.89 3.21 15.66
N LYS A 87 -8.37 2.55 14.63
CA LYS A 87 -8.28 1.08 14.54
C LYS A 87 -7.32 0.48 15.55
N PHE A 88 -6.23 1.19 15.84
CA PHE A 88 -5.26 0.73 16.82
C PHE A 88 -5.70 1.04 18.24
N ALA A 89 -6.54 2.06 18.41
CA ALA A 89 -7.14 2.38 19.70
C ALA A 89 -8.26 1.39 20.07
N ASN A 90 -9.09 0.98 19.09
CA ASN A 90 -10.18 0.03 19.32
C ASN A 90 -10.29 -1.01 18.19
N PRO A 91 -9.79 -2.24 18.41
CA PRO A 91 -9.85 -3.30 17.39
C PRO A 91 -11.27 -3.87 17.18
N PHE A 92 -12.24 -3.54 18.02
CA PHE A 92 -13.61 -4.07 17.96
C PHE A 92 -14.60 -3.15 17.22
N ASP A 93 -14.22 -1.90 16.95
CA ASP A 93 -15.08 -0.92 16.27
C ASP A 93 -15.00 -1.03 14.73
N TYR A 94 -14.33 -2.07 14.23
CA TYR A 94 -13.77 -2.03 12.89
C TYR A 94 -14.44 -3.00 11.91
N ASN A 95 -15.18 -2.44 10.93
CA ASN A 95 -15.93 -3.18 9.90
C ASN A 95 -15.63 -2.76 8.44
N SER A 96 -14.66 -1.90 8.14
CA SER A 96 -14.43 -1.42 6.75
C SER A 96 -12.96 -1.34 6.34
N PHE A 97 -12.63 -1.08 5.07
CA PHE A 97 -11.23 -0.98 4.61
C PHE A 97 -10.72 0.46 4.66
N ASP A 98 -9.39 0.67 4.65
CA ASP A 98 -8.80 2.01 4.47
C ASP A 98 -9.15 2.58 3.11
N VAL A 99 -10.13 3.47 3.08
CA VAL A 99 -10.53 4.18 1.87
C VAL A 99 -9.72 5.46 1.75
N VAL A 100 -9.01 5.60 0.63
CA VAL A 100 -8.15 6.73 0.32
C VAL A 100 -8.76 7.50 -0.83
N GLU A 101 -8.77 8.82 -0.72
CA GLU A 101 -9.11 9.66 -1.87
C GLU A 101 -7.91 9.68 -2.84
N VAL A 102 -8.18 9.38 -4.09
CA VAL A 102 -7.21 9.37 -5.19
C VAL A 102 -7.58 10.47 -6.17
N HIS A 103 -6.66 11.41 -6.32
CA HIS A 103 -6.75 12.53 -7.23
C HIS A 103 -5.73 12.36 -8.38
N PRO A 104 -6.02 12.92 -9.56
CA PRO A 104 -5.04 12.97 -10.63
C PRO A 104 -3.83 13.82 -10.22
N LYS A 105 -2.69 13.54 -10.83
CA LYS A 105 -1.41 14.23 -10.59
C LYS A 105 -1.47 15.73 -10.93
N SER A 106 -2.44 16.16 -11.73
CA SER A 106 -2.68 17.56 -12.07
C SER A 106 -3.20 18.40 -10.90
N GLY A 107 -3.76 17.78 -9.86
CA GLY A 107 -4.20 18.50 -8.66
C GLY A 107 -5.43 17.88 -7.99
N LEU A 108 -5.81 18.48 -6.86
CA LEU A 108 -6.97 18.08 -6.08
C LEU A 108 -8.27 18.45 -6.81
N VAL A 109 -8.96 17.45 -7.33
CA VAL A 109 -10.28 17.59 -7.97
C VAL A 109 -11.42 17.59 -6.96
N LYS A 110 -12.55 18.22 -7.32
CA LYS A 110 -13.77 18.27 -6.48
C LYS A 110 -14.41 16.90 -6.25
N GLU A 111 -14.33 16.01 -7.23
CA GLU A 111 -14.88 14.65 -7.17
C GLU A 111 -13.74 13.64 -7.28
N PRO A 112 -13.02 13.36 -6.17
CA PRO A 112 -11.99 12.33 -6.17
C PRO A 112 -12.59 10.94 -6.40
N LYS A 113 -11.74 10.03 -6.88
CA LYS A 113 -12.05 8.60 -6.82
C LYS A 113 -11.55 8.06 -5.49
N THR A 114 -12.04 6.89 -5.09
CA THR A 114 -11.66 6.27 -3.83
C THR A 114 -11.10 4.89 -4.05
N ALA A 115 -9.99 4.56 -3.39
CA ALA A 115 -9.38 3.24 -3.45
C ALA A 115 -9.22 2.65 -2.05
N CYS A 116 -9.54 1.36 -1.91
CA CYS A 116 -9.12 0.61 -0.73
C CYS A 116 -7.64 0.26 -0.86
N VAL A 117 -6.81 0.68 0.09
CA VAL A 117 -5.36 0.42 0.06
C VAL A 117 -5.00 -0.51 1.22
N GLN A 118 -4.56 -1.72 0.89
CA GLN A 118 -4.19 -2.74 1.86
C GLN A 118 -2.70 -3.07 1.73
N VAL A 119 -1.96 -2.82 2.81
CA VAL A 119 -0.61 -3.35 2.97
C VAL A 119 -0.73 -4.74 3.56
N GLN A 120 0.03 -5.71 3.04
CA GLN A 120 0.07 -7.04 3.64
C GLN A 120 0.78 -6.96 5.01
N PRO A 121 0.07 -7.21 6.13
CA PRO A 121 0.69 -7.18 7.43
C PRO A 121 1.63 -8.37 7.59
N GLN A 122 2.81 -8.14 8.18
CA GLN A 122 3.64 -9.25 8.68
C GLN A 122 3.23 -9.60 10.11
N LYS A 123 3.35 -10.87 10.49
CA LYS A 123 2.81 -11.43 11.74
C LYS A 123 3.29 -10.70 13.01
N ASP A 124 4.51 -10.17 12.99
CA ASP A 124 5.15 -9.51 14.13
C ASP A 124 5.34 -7.99 13.91
N MET A 125 4.67 -7.42 12.90
CA MET A 125 4.79 -6.00 12.58
C MET A 125 4.00 -5.15 13.57
N PRO A 126 4.64 -4.18 14.27
CA PRO A 126 3.94 -3.17 15.04
C PRO A 126 2.89 -2.42 14.22
N ALA A 127 1.79 -2.04 14.86
CA ALA A 127 0.66 -1.31 14.27
C ALA A 127 1.08 -0.11 13.41
N TYR A 128 1.93 0.78 13.92
CA TYR A 128 2.34 1.97 13.17
C TYR A 128 3.41 1.69 12.10
N ASP A 129 4.09 0.53 12.14
CA ASP A 129 4.96 0.11 11.03
C ASP A 129 4.12 -0.23 9.78
N LEU A 130 2.91 -0.78 9.99
CA LEU A 130 1.93 -0.95 8.90
C LEU A 130 1.57 0.41 8.28
N PHE A 131 1.44 1.45 9.12
CA PHE A 131 1.16 2.80 8.64
C PHE A 131 2.34 3.36 7.83
N ALA A 132 3.56 3.19 8.32
CA ALA A 132 4.78 3.59 7.61
C ALA A 132 4.87 2.91 6.23
N GLY A 133 4.65 1.60 6.17
CA GLY A 133 4.63 0.86 4.90
C GLY A 133 3.52 1.34 3.96
N TYR A 134 2.37 1.72 4.51
CA TYR A 134 1.24 2.25 3.76
C TYR A 134 1.56 3.61 3.12
N ILE A 135 2.06 4.59 3.88
CA ILE A 135 2.39 5.92 3.35
C ILE A 135 3.55 5.86 2.36
N LEU A 136 4.56 5.03 2.61
CA LEU A 136 5.68 4.81 1.70
C LEU A 136 5.23 4.10 0.43
N GLY A 137 4.25 3.20 0.54
CA GLY A 137 3.65 2.53 -0.61
C GLY A 137 2.95 3.51 -1.55
N LEU A 138 2.19 4.46 -1.00
CA LEU A 138 1.54 5.52 -1.78
C LEU A 138 2.53 6.55 -2.32
N LEU A 139 3.60 6.85 -1.58
CA LEU A 139 4.66 7.74 -2.06
C LEU A 139 5.39 7.15 -3.29
N ASN A 140 5.58 5.83 -3.30
CA ASN A 140 6.24 5.07 -4.36
C ASN A 140 5.24 4.32 -5.25
N ASP A 141 4.10 4.95 -5.50
CA ASP A 141 2.98 4.41 -6.29
C ASP A 141 3.36 3.90 -7.68
N GLU A 142 4.45 4.39 -8.29
CA GLU A 142 4.92 3.95 -9.61
C GLU A 142 5.30 2.46 -9.68
N VAL A 143 5.69 1.88 -8.54
CA VAL A 143 6.02 0.46 -8.40
C VAL A 143 4.90 -0.28 -7.68
N THR A 144 4.39 0.30 -6.58
CA THR A 144 3.50 -0.44 -5.68
C THR A 144 2.13 -0.72 -6.31
N TRP A 145 1.63 0.10 -7.24
CA TRP A 145 0.33 -0.13 -7.89
C TRP A 145 0.24 -1.47 -8.67
N LEU A 146 1.37 -2.06 -9.04
CA LEU A 146 1.43 -3.37 -9.70
C LEU A 146 1.29 -4.55 -8.73
N GLN A 147 1.44 -4.32 -7.42
CA GLN A 147 1.26 -5.36 -6.42
C GLN A 147 -0.19 -5.85 -6.40
N GLU A 148 -0.37 -7.14 -6.11
CA GLU A 148 -1.69 -7.78 -6.13
C GLU A 148 -2.63 -7.19 -5.07
N SER A 149 -2.11 -6.94 -3.87
CA SER A 149 -2.84 -6.30 -2.75
C SER A 149 -3.36 -4.91 -3.08
N LEU A 150 -2.76 -4.23 -4.07
CA LEU A 150 -3.13 -2.88 -4.52
C LEU A 150 -3.98 -2.88 -5.80
N SER A 151 -4.65 -4.00 -6.10
CA SER A 151 -5.65 -4.09 -7.17
C SER A 151 -6.73 -2.99 -7.15
N PRO A 152 -7.28 -2.56 -5.99
CA PRO A 152 -8.25 -1.46 -5.96
C PRO A 152 -7.63 -0.10 -6.35
N LEU A 153 -6.39 0.16 -5.93
CA LEU A 153 -5.64 1.35 -6.33
C LEU A 153 -5.38 1.34 -7.84
N ARG A 154 -4.92 0.21 -8.38
CA ARG A 154 -4.71 0.02 -9.82
C ARG A 154 -5.97 0.30 -10.63
N ARG A 155 -7.11 -0.27 -10.22
CA ARG A 155 -8.41 0.00 -10.87
C ARG A 155 -8.78 1.48 -10.83
N THR A 156 -8.52 2.14 -9.71
CA THR A 156 -8.79 3.57 -9.54
C THR A 156 -7.91 4.43 -10.44
N LEU A 157 -6.62 4.12 -10.55
CA LEU A 157 -5.71 4.80 -11.49
C LEU A 157 -6.16 4.63 -12.94
N PHE A 158 -6.64 3.44 -13.34
CA PHE A 158 -7.24 3.24 -14.66
C PHE A 158 -8.54 4.01 -14.86
N GLN A 159 -9.36 4.21 -13.83
CA GLN A 159 -10.56 5.06 -13.94
C GLN A 159 -10.20 6.54 -14.13
N ILE A 160 -9.10 6.99 -13.54
CA ILE A 160 -8.62 8.38 -13.64
C ILE A 160 -7.97 8.63 -15.01
N TYR A 161 -7.07 7.74 -15.44
CA TYR A 161 -6.21 7.99 -16.62
C TYR A 161 -6.58 7.19 -17.86
N GLY A 162 -7.28 6.07 -17.71
CA GLY A 162 -7.52 5.12 -18.78
C GLY A 162 -6.22 4.59 -19.38
N LEU A 163 -6.24 4.34 -20.69
CA LEU A 163 -5.07 3.93 -21.48
C LEU A 163 -4.41 5.10 -22.23
N THR A 164 -4.90 6.32 -22.03
CA THR A 164 -4.34 7.51 -22.67
C THR A 164 -2.99 7.90 -22.05
N ARG A 165 -2.21 8.70 -22.78
CA ARG A 165 -0.90 9.15 -22.30
C ARG A 165 -1.07 9.95 -21.00
N SER A 166 -0.44 9.48 -19.93
CA SER A 166 -0.64 9.97 -18.57
C SER A 166 0.59 9.63 -17.70
N PRO A 167 0.65 10.10 -16.43
CA PRO A 167 1.68 9.67 -15.49
C PRO A 167 1.75 8.14 -15.29
N LEU A 168 0.63 7.43 -15.51
CA LEU A 168 0.56 5.96 -15.46
C LEU A 168 1.32 5.29 -16.62
N SER A 169 1.46 5.97 -17.76
CA SER A 169 1.94 5.36 -19.01
C SER A 169 3.32 4.71 -18.91
N PRO A 170 4.38 5.32 -18.33
CA PRO A 170 5.70 4.71 -18.33
C PRO A 170 5.76 3.35 -17.61
N SER A 171 5.20 3.27 -16.40
CA SER A 171 5.14 2.03 -15.61
C SER A 171 4.21 1.00 -16.25
N MET A 172 3.08 1.45 -16.82
CA MET A 172 2.14 0.59 -17.54
C MET A 172 2.76 -0.02 -18.81
N GLU A 173 3.44 0.78 -19.64
CA GLU A 173 4.11 0.32 -20.86
C GLU A 173 5.11 -0.79 -20.55
N GLN A 174 5.95 -0.58 -19.53
CA GLN A 174 6.92 -1.57 -19.09
C GLN A 174 6.23 -2.86 -18.62
N HIS A 175 5.22 -2.75 -17.77
CA HIS A 175 4.49 -3.91 -17.26
C HIS A 175 3.85 -4.77 -18.38
N PHE A 176 3.20 -4.14 -19.36
CA PHE A 176 2.58 -4.86 -20.47
C PHE A 176 3.60 -5.39 -21.49
N ALA A 177 4.73 -4.71 -21.67
CA ALA A 177 5.85 -5.25 -22.45
C ALA A 177 6.37 -6.55 -21.80
N ASP A 178 6.57 -6.55 -20.50
CA ASP A 178 7.13 -7.70 -19.77
C ASP A 178 6.14 -8.87 -19.65
N THR A 179 4.86 -8.59 -19.44
CA THR A 179 3.85 -9.64 -19.15
C THR A 179 3.22 -10.26 -20.39
N VAL A 180 2.98 -9.46 -21.45
CA VAL A 180 2.24 -9.93 -22.64
C VAL A 180 2.96 -9.60 -23.95
N ASN A 181 4.23 -9.20 -23.89
CA ASN A 181 4.99 -8.71 -25.05
C ASN A 181 4.20 -7.65 -25.83
N GLY A 182 3.60 -6.72 -25.06
CA GLY A 182 2.73 -5.67 -25.55
C GLY A 182 3.48 -4.39 -25.90
N SER A 183 2.92 -3.59 -26.80
CA SER A 183 3.45 -2.27 -27.17
C SER A 183 2.32 -1.26 -27.36
N PHE A 184 2.49 -0.08 -26.78
CA PHE A 184 1.56 1.05 -26.94
C PHE A 184 2.01 1.97 -28.09
N ASP A 185 1.05 2.38 -28.91
CA ASP A 185 1.16 3.43 -29.92
C ASP A 185 0.15 4.52 -29.58
N PHE A 186 0.55 5.46 -28.72
CA PHE A 186 -0.31 6.57 -28.30
C PHE A 186 -0.63 7.56 -29.41
N LYS A 187 0.12 7.56 -30.53
CA LYS A 187 -0.21 8.41 -31.68
C LYS A 187 -1.46 7.90 -32.41
N LYS A 188 -1.74 6.60 -32.30
CA LYS A 188 -2.89 5.93 -32.91
C LYS A 188 -3.88 5.39 -31.88
N ASP A 189 -3.70 5.75 -30.61
CA ASP A 189 -4.45 5.25 -29.46
C ASP A 189 -4.65 3.73 -29.49
N ARG A 190 -3.55 3.00 -29.73
CA ARG A 190 -3.58 1.55 -29.95
C ARG A 190 -2.58 0.82 -29.07
N PHE A 191 -3.02 -0.27 -28.46
CA PHE A 191 -2.17 -1.25 -27.79
C PHE A 191 -2.14 -2.55 -28.59
N VAL A 192 -0.96 -3.10 -28.84
CA VAL A 192 -0.76 -4.33 -29.62
C VAL A 192 -0.09 -5.37 -28.76
N PHE A 193 -0.61 -6.59 -28.72
CA PHE A 193 -0.02 -7.69 -27.95
C PHE A 193 -0.14 -9.02 -28.71
N SER A 194 0.75 -9.95 -28.39
CA SER A 194 0.79 -11.27 -29.02
C SER A 194 -0.32 -12.16 -28.46
N GLY A 195 -1.02 -12.84 -29.36
CA GLY A 195 -1.96 -13.91 -29.05
C GLY A 195 -1.32 -15.29 -29.20
N THR A 196 -2.13 -16.33 -29.04
CA THR A 196 -1.71 -17.72 -29.29
C THR A 196 -1.50 -17.97 -30.79
N ASN A 197 -0.65 -18.94 -31.14
CA ASN A 197 -0.44 -19.40 -32.52
C ASN A 197 -0.08 -18.31 -33.53
N GLY A 198 0.70 -17.29 -33.13
CA GLY A 198 1.15 -16.20 -34.00
C GLY A 198 0.11 -15.12 -34.31
N TRP A 199 -1.05 -15.17 -33.66
CA TRP A 199 -2.05 -14.12 -33.76
C TRP A 199 -1.55 -12.84 -33.09
N LYS A 200 -1.99 -11.68 -33.58
CA LYS A 200 -1.74 -10.39 -32.92
C LYS A 200 -3.06 -9.72 -32.62
N TRP A 201 -3.22 -9.27 -31.39
CA TRP A 201 -4.37 -8.50 -30.94
C TRP A 201 -4.05 -7.01 -30.96
N ARG A 202 -5.07 -6.20 -31.26
CA ARG A 202 -4.98 -4.74 -31.26
C ARG A 202 -6.18 -4.18 -30.52
N LEU A 203 -5.92 -3.44 -29.45
CA LEU A 203 -6.91 -2.73 -28.66
C LEU A 203 -6.82 -1.25 -29.01
N HIS A 204 -7.92 -0.63 -29.42
CA HIS A 204 -8.00 0.81 -29.65
C HIS A 204 -8.76 1.47 -28.50
N PHE A 205 -8.23 2.58 -27.97
CA PHE A 205 -8.70 3.19 -26.72
C PHE A 205 -8.96 4.71 -26.75
N GLY A 206 -8.80 5.36 -27.92
CA GLY A 206 -8.99 6.81 -28.10
C GLY A 206 -10.12 7.16 -29.06
N GLN A 207 -11.21 6.39 -29.06
CA GLN A 207 -12.33 6.63 -29.98
C GLN A 207 -13.36 7.56 -29.33
N PRO A 208 -13.43 8.85 -29.71
CA PRO A 208 -14.31 9.82 -29.03
C PRO A 208 -15.80 9.51 -29.19
N LEU A 209 -16.18 8.78 -30.25
CA LEU A 209 -17.57 8.47 -30.58
C LEU A 209 -18.00 7.04 -30.20
N ALA A 210 -17.05 6.17 -29.83
CA ALA A 210 -17.36 4.82 -29.38
C ALA A 210 -17.26 4.76 -27.86
N LYS A 211 -18.32 4.29 -27.18
CA LYS A 211 -18.21 3.97 -25.75
C LYS A 211 -17.37 2.69 -25.62
N GLY A 212 -16.14 2.83 -25.16
CA GLY A 212 -15.29 1.70 -24.77
C GLY A 212 -14.16 1.40 -25.77
N PHE A 213 -13.74 0.14 -25.78
CA PHE A 213 -12.59 -0.31 -26.55
C PHE A 213 -13.01 -1.03 -27.84
N LYS A 214 -12.23 -0.85 -28.92
CA LYS A 214 -12.35 -1.69 -30.12
C LYS A 214 -11.22 -2.72 -30.13
N ILE A 215 -11.57 -3.99 -30.25
CA ILE A 215 -10.60 -5.10 -30.36
C ILE A 215 -10.57 -5.59 -31.81
N GLU A 216 -9.37 -5.68 -32.37
CA GLU A 216 -9.09 -6.26 -33.68
C GLU A 216 -8.03 -7.35 -33.56
N TYR A 217 -8.01 -8.29 -34.50
CA TYR A 217 -6.98 -9.32 -34.58
C TYR A 217 -6.35 -9.38 -35.96
N GLN A 218 -5.11 -9.87 -36.02
CA GLN A 218 -4.41 -10.21 -37.25
C GLN A 218 -4.00 -11.67 -37.20
N LYS A 219 -4.39 -12.44 -38.23
CA LYS A 219 -3.97 -13.83 -38.42
C LYS A 219 -2.49 -13.89 -38.83
N PRO A 220 -1.77 -14.97 -38.46
CA PRO A 220 -0.46 -15.27 -39.04
C PRO A 220 -0.57 -15.31 -40.57
N ARG A 221 0.44 -14.80 -41.28
CA ARG A 221 0.53 -15.03 -42.72
C ARG A 221 0.77 -16.53 -42.93
N GLN A 222 -0.14 -17.19 -43.63
CA GLN A 222 0.05 -18.55 -44.13
C GLN A 222 1.09 -18.54 -45.25
#